data_AF-A0A345IMA6-F1
#
_entry.id   AF-A0A345IMA6-F1
#
_cell.length_a   1.000
_cell.length_b   1.000
_cell.length_c   1.000
_cell.angle_alpha   90.00
_cell.angle_beta   90.00
_cell.angle_gamma   90.00
#
_symmetry.space_group_name_H-M   'P 1'
#
loop_
_entity.id
_entity.type
_entity.pdbx_description
1 polymer ?
#
loop_
_entity_poly.entity_id
_entity_poly.type
_entity_poly.pdbx_seq_one_letter_code
_entity_poly.pdbx_strand_id
1 'polypeptide(L)'
;MYFTFVEQVRARLSESDVPTPVAQAYLQVLGNLNALSLLMAPDGDDDLDSPDMAQLTRLFAQHQRRRAKMEDEHPILAVLSRPTGWQGN
;
A
#
# COMPACT_ATOMS: atom_id res chain seq x y z
N MET A 1 -7.09 9.66 4.04
CA MET A 1 -5.80 9.11 4.51
C MET A 1 -5.75 7.63 4.15
N TYR A 2 -4.73 7.20 3.39
CA TYR A 2 -4.53 5.78 3.06
C TYR A 2 -3.75 5.11 4.20
N PHE A 3 -4.23 3.95 4.66
CA PHE A 3 -3.50 3.15 5.65
C PHE A 3 -3.80 1.67 5.45
N THR A 4 -2.74 0.85 5.46
CA THR A 4 -2.83 -0.61 5.47
C THR A 4 -2.13 -1.14 6.70
N PHE A 5 -2.76 -2.07 7.43
CA PHE A 5 -2.14 -2.65 8.62
C PHE A 5 -1.13 -3.74 8.23
N VAL A 6 0.10 -3.32 7.89
CA VAL A 6 1.15 -4.17 7.28
C VAL A 6 1.45 -5.42 8.11
N GLU A 7 1.50 -5.30 9.45
CA GLU A 7 1.81 -6.46 10.30
C GLU A 7 0.72 -7.52 10.29
N GLN A 8 -0.55 -7.13 10.17
CA GLN A 8 -1.62 -8.09 9.94
C GLN A 8 -1.50 -8.76 8.57
N VAL A 9 -1.18 -8.01 7.53
CA VAL A 9 -0.97 -8.59 6.19
C VAL A 9 0.22 -9.56 6.21
N ARG A 10 1.30 -9.22 6.93
CA ARG A 10 2.47 -10.08 7.13
C ARG A 10 2.07 -11.41 7.80
N ALA A 11 1.31 -11.37 8.88
CA ALA A 11 0.84 -12.57 9.58
C ALA A 11 -0.02 -13.47 8.67
N ARG A 12 -0.91 -12.88 7.88
CA ARG A 12 -1.73 -13.63 6.92
C ARG A 12 -0.91 -14.22 5.77
N LEU A 13 0.10 -13.49 5.28
CA LEU A 13 1.01 -13.99 4.25
C LEU A 13 1.85 -15.18 4.73
N SER A 14 2.27 -15.20 6.00
CA SER A 14 3.00 -16.35 6.56
C SER A 14 2.18 -17.64 6.64
N GLU A 15 0.86 -17.55 6.57
CA GLU A 15 -0.07 -18.68 6.57
C GLU A 15 -0.57 -19.04 5.15
N SER A 16 -0.04 -18.37 4.12
CA SER A 16 -0.48 -18.52 2.73
C SER A 16 0.57 -19.19 1.85
N ASP A 17 0.13 -19.70 0.69
CA ASP A 17 1.01 -20.28 -0.34
C ASP A 17 1.71 -19.23 -1.24
N VAL A 18 1.66 -17.94 -0.88
CA VAL A 18 2.32 -16.89 -1.66
C VAL A 18 3.85 -17.06 -1.56
N PRO A 19 4.58 -17.07 -2.69
CA PRO A 19 6.03 -17.17 -2.66
C PRO A 19 6.67 -16.06 -1.82
N THR A 20 7.63 -16.40 -0.96
CA THR A 20 8.30 -15.44 -0.06
C THR A 20 8.81 -14.18 -0.76
N PRO A 21 9.45 -14.24 -1.95
CA PRO A 21 9.89 -13.03 -2.65
C PRO A 21 8.74 -12.10 -3.04
N VAL A 22 7.58 -12.67 -3.42
CA VAL A 22 6.37 -11.92 -3.77
C VAL A 22 5.78 -11.29 -2.50
N ALA A 23 5.67 -12.05 -1.41
CA ALA A 23 5.17 -11.56 -0.13
C ALA A 23 6.01 -10.38 0.40
N GLN A 24 7.35 -10.50 0.36
CA GLN A 24 8.26 -9.42 0.78
C GLN A 24 8.12 -8.16 -0.09
N ALA A 25 8.09 -8.33 -1.42
CA ALA A 25 7.89 -7.21 -2.34
C ALA A 25 6.55 -6.52 -2.10
N TYR A 26 5.50 -7.28 -1.80
CA TYR A 26 4.17 -6.76 -1.55
C TYR A 26 4.12 -5.95 -0.25
N LEU A 27 4.68 -6.49 0.85
CA LEU A 27 4.80 -5.80 2.13
C LEU A 27 5.59 -4.49 2.00
N GLN A 28 6.66 -4.48 1.20
CA GLN A 28 7.41 -3.25 0.91
C GLN A 28 6.55 -2.19 0.22
N VAL A 29 5.73 -2.58 -0.77
CA VAL A 29 4.83 -1.64 -1.44
C VAL A 29 3.81 -1.07 -0.47
N LEU A 30 3.19 -1.91 0.38
CA LEU A 30 2.23 -1.46 1.37
C LEU A 30 2.87 -0.51 2.41
N GLY A 31 4.08 -0.84 2.88
CA GLY A 31 4.84 0.02 3.78
C GLY A 31 5.17 1.38 3.15
N ASN A 32 5.62 1.39 1.89
CA ASN A 32 5.89 2.63 1.16
C ASN A 32 4.63 3.47 0.98
N LEU A 33 3.49 2.87 0.67
CA LEU A 33 2.22 3.58 0.54
C LEU A 33 1.77 4.22 1.86
N ASN A 34 1.98 3.53 2.99
CA ASN A 34 1.72 4.12 4.31
C ASN A 34 2.64 5.32 4.58
N ALA A 35 3.95 5.19 4.33
CA ALA A 35 4.91 6.26 4.53
C ALA A 35 4.61 7.49 3.65
N LEU A 36 4.31 7.27 2.37
CA LEU A 36 3.93 8.34 1.43
C LEU A 36 2.62 9.01 1.84
N SER A 37 1.62 8.24 2.31
CA SER A 37 0.36 8.80 2.84
C SER A 37 0.57 9.72 4.04
N LEU A 38 1.56 9.42 4.89
CA LEU A 38 1.97 10.28 6.01
C LEU A 38 2.70 11.54 5.52
N LEU A 39 3.64 11.39 4.58
CA LEU A 39 4.42 12.53 4.05
C LEU A 39 3.57 13.49 3.20
N MET A 40 2.47 13.01 2.63
CA MET A 40 1.51 13.83 1.88
C MET A 40 0.48 14.51 2.79
N ALA A 41 0.54 14.33 4.11
CA ALA A 41 -0.30 15.11 5.02
C ALA A 41 0.20 16.56 5.00
N PRO A 42 -0.62 17.54 4.57
CA PRO A 42 -0.19 18.93 4.53
C PRO A 42 -0.02 19.48 5.94
N ASP A 43 1.07 20.21 6.20
CA ASP A 43 1.26 20.95 7.46
C ASP A 43 0.66 22.37 7.37
N GLY A 44 0.37 22.86 6.15
CA GLY A 44 -0.38 24.08 5.85
C GLY A 44 -0.89 24.14 4.41
N ASP A 45 -1.70 25.15 4.08
CA ASP A 45 -2.31 25.30 2.74
C ASP A 45 -1.28 25.56 1.63
N ASP A 46 -0.13 26.17 1.95
CA ASP A 46 0.97 26.44 1.01
C ASP A 46 1.67 25.17 0.52
N ASP A 47 1.54 24.03 1.23
CA ASP A 47 2.20 22.77 0.86
C ASP A 47 1.51 22.05 -0.29
N LEU A 48 0.22 22.33 -0.52
CA LEU A 48 -0.61 21.59 -1.47
C LEU A 48 -0.17 21.79 -2.93
N ASP A 49 0.32 22.98 -3.27
CA ASP A 49 0.79 23.34 -4.61
C ASP A 49 2.32 23.24 -4.76
N SER A 50 3.01 22.71 -3.74
CA SER A 50 4.47 22.58 -3.76
C SER A 50 4.95 21.52 -4.79
N PRO A 51 6.12 21.73 -5.43
CA PRO A 51 6.73 20.71 -6.31
C PRO A 51 6.97 19.37 -5.61
N ASP A 52 7.28 19.41 -4.31
CA ASP A 52 7.53 18.23 -3.49
C ASP A 52 6.25 17.42 -3.28
N MET A 53 5.12 18.08 -2.99
CA MET A 53 3.82 17.42 -2.89
C MET A 53 3.39 16.80 -4.23
N ALA A 54 3.66 17.47 -5.35
CA ALA A 54 3.41 16.92 -6.68
C ALA A 54 4.28 15.66 -6.94
N GLN A 55 5.53 15.65 -6.50
CA GLN A 55 6.40 14.49 -6.60
C GLN A 55 5.93 13.33 -5.71
N LEU A 56 5.58 13.59 -4.46
CA LEU A 56 5.04 12.59 -3.53
C LEU A 56 3.75 11.96 -4.08
N THR A 57 2.86 12.78 -4.64
CA THR A 57 1.62 12.31 -5.29
C THR A 57 1.90 11.36 -6.45
N ARG A 58 2.89 11.68 -7.30
CA ARG A 58 3.31 10.79 -8.41
C ARG A 58 3.89 9.47 -7.91
N LEU A 59 4.75 9.52 -6.89
CA LEU A 59 5.32 8.31 -6.28
C LEU A 59 4.24 7.44 -5.65
N PHE A 60 3.29 8.05 -4.95
CA PHE A 60 2.14 7.36 -4.36
C PHE A 60 1.31 6.66 -5.44
N ALA A 61 0.97 7.37 -6.53
CA ALA A 61 0.25 6.79 -7.66
C ALA A 61 1.03 5.63 -8.32
N GLN A 62 2.36 5.74 -8.45
CA GLN A 62 3.21 4.67 -8.98
C GLN A 62 3.18 3.43 -8.09
N HIS A 63 3.26 3.60 -6.77
CA HIS A 63 3.15 2.50 -5.82
C HIS A 63 1.76 1.86 -5.80
N GLN A 64 0.69 2.64 -5.98
CA GLN A 64 -0.67 2.09 -6.12
C GLN A 64 -0.80 1.23 -7.38
N ARG A 65 -0.27 1.67 -8.53
CA ARG A 65 -0.25 0.87 -9.76
C ARG A 65 0.56 -0.41 -9.58
N ARG A 66 1.70 -0.33 -8.89
CA ARG A 66 2.52 -1.51 -8.58
C ARG A 66 1.76 -2.50 -7.70
N ARG A 67 1.04 -2.01 -6.67
CA ARG A 67 0.16 -2.83 -5.84
C ARG A 67 -0.89 -3.56 -6.69
N ALA A 68 -1.65 -2.81 -7.50
CA ALA A 68 -2.69 -3.37 -8.35
C ALA A 68 -2.15 -4.44 -9.31
N LYS A 69 -0.99 -4.19 -9.94
CA LYS A 69 -0.34 -5.19 -10.79
C LYS A 69 0.01 -6.49 -10.04
N MET A 70 0.51 -6.38 -8.81
CA MET A 70 0.80 -7.55 -7.98
C MET A 70 -0.47 -8.30 -7.58
N GLU A 71 -1.55 -7.57 -7.30
CA GLU A 71 -2.86 -8.14 -6.99
C GLU A 71 -3.49 -8.83 -8.22
N ASP A 72 -3.28 -8.31 -9.44
CA ASP A 72 -3.72 -8.97 -10.68
C ASP A 72 -2.94 -10.28 -10.94
N GLU A 73 -1.62 -10.27 -10.71
CA GLU A 73 -0.75 -11.45 -10.84
C GLU A 73 -1.00 -12.49 -9.74
N HIS A 74 -1.35 -12.02 -8.53
CA HIS A 74 -1.61 -12.84 -7.35
C HIS A 74 -2.87 -12.36 -6.61
N PRO A 75 -4.08 -12.76 -7.04
CA PRO A 75 -5.35 -12.26 -6.49
C PRO A 75 -5.52 -12.45 -4.97
N ILE A 76 -4.87 -13.48 -4.41
CA ILE A 76 -4.87 -13.72 -2.97
C ILE A 76 -4.29 -12.55 -2.17
N LEU A 77 -3.35 -11.77 -2.73
CA LEU A 77 -2.76 -10.60 -2.08
C LEU A 77 -3.81 -9.52 -1.76
N ALA A 78 -4.78 -9.32 -2.66
CA ALA A 78 -5.85 -8.37 -2.45
C ALA A 78 -6.71 -8.81 -1.26
N VAL A 79 -7.06 -10.10 -1.19
CA VAL A 79 -7.85 -10.68 -0.10
C VAL A 79 -7.13 -10.55 1.24
N LEU A 80 -5.85 -10.96 1.31
CA LEU A 80 -5.06 -10.94 2.55
C LEU A 80 -4.84 -9.52 3.07
N SER A 81 -4.85 -8.51 2.19
CA SER A 81 -4.66 -7.10 2.55
C SER A 81 -5.90 -6.37 3.08
N ARG A 82 -7.09 -6.98 2.98
CA ARG A 82 -8.35 -6.37 3.43
C ARG A 82 -8.37 -6.18 4.96
N PRO A 83 -8.98 -5.11 5.50
CA PRO A 83 -9.16 -4.97 6.95
C PRO A 83 -9.95 -6.14 7.57
N THR A 84 -9.69 -6.49 8.83
CA THR A 84 -10.55 -7.46 9.55
C THR A 84 -12.01 -6.99 9.54
N GLY A 85 -12.94 -7.90 9.24
CA GLY A 85 -14.37 -7.58 9.21
C GLY A 85 -14.83 -6.87 7.94
N TRP A 86 -13.98 -6.76 6.92
CA TRP A 86 -14.38 -6.25 5.61
C TRP A 86 -15.41 -7.18 4.94
N GLN A 87 -16.63 -6.68 4.75
CA GLN A 87 -17.75 -7.40 4.10
C GLN A 87 -17.98 -7.02 2.64
N GLY A 88 -17.14 -6.16 2.05
CA GLY A 88 -17.28 -5.77 0.64
C GLY A 88 -16.82 -6.88 -0.31
N ASN A 89 -17.61 -7.14 -1.35
CA ASN A 89 -17.27 -8.06 -2.45
C ASN A 89 -15.96 -7.65 -3.13
#